data_AF-A0A429S6F7-F1
#
_entry.id   AF-A0A429S6F7-F1
#
_cell.length_a   1.000
_cell.length_b   1.000
_cell.length_c   1.000
_cell.angle_alpha   90.00
_cell.angle_beta   90.00
_cell.angle_gamma   90.00
#
_symmetry.space_group_name_H-M   'P 1'
#
loop_
_entity.id
_entity.type
_entity.pdbx_description
1 polymer ?
#
loop_
_entity_poly.entity_id
_entity_poly.type
_entity_poly.pdbx_seq_one_letter_code
_entity_poly.pdbx_strand_id
1 'polypeptide(L)' 'PAPPAPTRTKAPAPAPTKAATDCYPKSNAGNCYRAGQICRKADVGTSGRDANGRTIHCRQDDSVGQRWGY' A
#
# COMPACT_ATOMS: atom_id res chain seq x y z
N PRO A 1 47.56 0.65 23.57
CA PRO A 1 46.74 1.37 22.55
C PRO A 1 46.04 0.35 21.64
N ALA A 2 44.73 0.18 21.78
CA ALA A 2 43.93 -0.75 20.95
C ALA A 2 43.32 -0.02 19.74
N PRO A 3 43.25 -0.65 18.55
CA PRO A 3 42.69 -0.02 17.35
C PRO A 3 41.16 0.10 17.42
N PRO A 4 40.55 1.15 16.82
CA PRO A 4 39.10 1.34 16.83
C PRO A 4 38.40 0.36 15.87
N ALA A 5 37.24 -0.15 16.28
CA ALA A 5 36.43 -1.13 15.57
C ALA A 5 35.71 -0.55 14.33
N PRO A 6 35.37 -1.38 13.31
CA PRO A 6 34.72 -0.92 12.08
C PRO A 6 33.25 -0.55 12.31
N THR A 7 32.85 0.64 11.88
CA THR A 7 31.46 1.09 11.86
C THR A 7 30.70 0.39 10.72
N ARG A 8 29.76 -0.51 11.07
CA ARG A 8 28.81 -1.06 10.08
C ARG A 8 27.90 0.06 9.58
N THR A 9 28.05 0.45 8.32
CA THR A 9 27.05 1.20 7.58
C THR A 9 25.79 0.33 7.44
N LYS A 10 24.81 0.58 8.31
CA LYS A 10 23.49 -0.02 8.22
C LYS A 10 22.79 0.60 7.00
N ALA A 11 22.55 -0.20 5.95
CA ALA A 11 21.70 0.21 4.85
C ALA A 11 20.36 0.77 5.40
N PRO A 12 19.79 1.84 4.83
CA PRO A 12 18.51 2.35 5.29
C PRO A 12 17.48 1.22 5.18
N ALA A 13 16.92 0.82 6.32
CA ALA A 13 15.74 -0.02 6.30
C ALA A 13 14.66 0.72 5.49
N PRO A 14 13.90 0.05 4.61
CA PRO A 14 12.76 0.68 3.96
C PRO A 14 11.91 1.31 5.07
N ALA A 15 11.71 2.63 4.98
CA ALA A 15 10.97 3.36 5.99
C ALA A 15 9.62 2.67 6.18
N PRO A 16 9.19 2.35 7.42
CA PRO A 16 7.82 1.94 7.63
C PRO A 16 6.97 3.13 7.18
N THR A 17 6.30 2.97 6.04
CA THR A 17 5.38 3.96 5.51
C THR A 17 4.42 4.26 6.65
N LYS A 18 4.47 5.50 7.14
CA LYS A 18 3.70 5.97 8.28
C LYS A 18 2.31 5.35 8.22
N ALA A 19 1.96 4.60 9.25
CA ALA A 19 0.57 4.35 9.59
C ALA A 19 -0.03 5.71 10.01
N ALA A 20 -0.17 6.64 9.07
CA ALA A 20 -1.27 7.54 9.21
C ALA A 20 -2.53 6.71 8.98
N THR A 21 -3.66 7.31 9.25
CA THR A 21 -4.96 6.91 8.70
C THR A 21 -4.94 7.09 7.16
N ASP A 22 -3.96 6.47 6.50
CA ASP A 22 -3.61 6.58 5.09
C ASP A 22 -4.25 5.39 4.41
N CYS A 23 -5.43 5.65 3.87
CA CYS A 23 -5.98 4.80 2.83
C CYS A 23 -4.91 4.58 1.75
N TYR A 24 -4.70 3.32 1.39
CA TYR A 24 -3.72 2.95 0.38
C TYR A 24 -4.21 1.71 -0.34
N PRO A 25 -4.03 1.58 -1.66
CA PRO A 25 -3.53 2.59 -2.58
C PRO A 25 -4.48 3.79 -2.67
N LYS A 26 -3.93 4.94 -3.05
CA LYS A 26 -4.72 6.12 -3.41
C LYS A 26 -4.97 6.08 -4.90
N SER A 27 -6.11 6.59 -5.33
CA SER A 27 -6.37 6.86 -6.74
C SER A 27 -5.36 7.89 -7.28
N ASN A 28 -5.28 8.02 -8.61
CA ASN A 28 -4.35 8.97 -9.23
C ASN A 28 -4.67 10.44 -8.84
N ALA A 29 -5.90 10.68 -8.38
CA ALA A 29 -6.35 11.96 -7.85
C ALA A 29 -6.00 12.15 -6.35
N GLY A 30 -5.29 11.21 -5.72
CA GLY A 30 -4.97 11.24 -4.29
C GLY A 30 -6.12 10.83 -3.38
N ASN A 31 -7.28 10.45 -3.92
CA ASN A 31 -8.43 10.01 -3.14
C ASN A 31 -8.30 8.55 -2.70
N CYS A 32 -8.75 8.26 -1.48
CA CYS A 32 -8.87 6.90 -0.96
C CYS A 32 -9.80 6.04 -1.82
N TYR A 33 -9.39 4.80 -2.10
CA TYR A 33 -10.30 3.82 -2.66
C TYR A 33 -11.31 3.35 -1.62
N ARG A 34 -12.49 2.96 -2.08
CA ARG A 34 -13.56 2.36 -1.27
C ARG A 34 -14.03 1.06 -1.88
N ALA A 35 -14.55 0.16 -1.04
CA ALA A 35 -15.22 -1.04 -1.53
C ALA A 35 -16.34 -0.64 -2.51
N GLY A 36 -16.37 -1.29 -3.66
CA GLY A 36 -17.26 -0.99 -4.78
C GLY A 36 -16.63 -0.16 -5.90
N GLN A 37 -15.49 0.50 -5.66
CA GLN A 37 -14.80 1.28 -6.71
C GLN A 37 -13.89 0.42 -7.59
N ILE A 38 -13.65 0.89 -8.81
CA ILE A 38 -12.71 0.29 -9.74
C ILE A 38 -11.27 0.61 -9.28
N CYS A 39 -10.44 -0.41 -9.10
CA CYS A 39 -9.01 -0.22 -8.81
C CYS A 39 -8.22 0.19 -10.06
N ARG A 40 -6.92 0.47 -9.93
CA ARG A 40 -6.03 0.57 -11.11
C ARG A 40 -5.45 -0.77 -11.49
N LYS A 41 -5.10 -0.96 -12.77
CA LYS A 41 -4.49 -2.22 -13.26
C LYS A 41 -3.25 -2.62 -12.49
N ALA A 42 -2.49 -1.63 -12.01
CA ALA A 42 -1.30 -1.85 -11.19
C ALA A 42 -1.61 -2.37 -9.77
N ASP A 43 -2.81 -2.13 -9.25
CA ASP A 43 -3.25 -2.52 -7.91
C ASP A 43 -4.05 -3.83 -7.91
N VAL A 44 -4.21 -4.46 -9.08
CA VAL A 44 -4.92 -5.74 -9.24
C VAL A 44 -4.21 -6.85 -8.47
N GLY A 45 -4.97 -7.55 -7.62
CA GLY A 45 -4.44 -8.59 -6.74
C GLY A 45 -3.78 -8.03 -5.48
N THR A 46 -3.78 -6.71 -5.28
CA THR A 46 -3.28 -6.09 -4.05
C THR A 46 -4.39 -5.85 -3.04
N SER A 47 -3.96 -5.74 -1.79
CA SER A 47 -4.81 -5.38 -0.65
C SER A 47 -4.51 -3.95 -0.23
N GLY A 48 -5.54 -3.23 0.13
CA GLY A 48 -5.48 -1.84 0.54
C GLY A 48 -6.30 -1.55 1.79
N ARG A 49 -6.27 -0.29 2.21
CA ARG A 49 -7.17 0.28 3.21
C ARG A 49 -7.99 1.40 2.59
N ASP A 50 -9.27 1.44 2.95
CA ASP A 50 -10.16 2.54 2.61
C ASP A 50 -9.92 3.77 3.52
N ALA A 51 -10.68 4.84 3.27
CA ALA A 51 -10.66 6.06 4.08
C ALA A 51 -11.02 5.83 5.56
N ASN A 52 -11.72 4.74 5.87
CA ASN A 52 -12.14 4.36 7.21
C ASN A 52 -11.14 3.40 7.90
N GLY A 53 -10.03 3.05 7.23
CA GLY A 53 -9.06 2.08 7.73
C GLY A 53 -9.48 0.62 7.57
N ARG A 54 -10.56 0.35 6.84
CA ARG A 54 -11.03 -1.00 6.52
C ARG A 54 -10.19 -1.60 5.41
N THR A 55 -9.79 -2.85 5.57
CA THR A 55 -9.09 -3.59 4.52
C THR A 55 -10.03 -3.80 3.34
N ILE A 56 -9.54 -3.47 2.15
CA ILE A 56 -10.20 -3.68 0.86
C ILE A 56 -9.26 -4.47 -0.03
N HIS A 57 -9.78 -5.34 -0.89
CA HIS A 57 -8.98 -6.15 -1.80
C HIS A 57 -9.39 -5.86 -3.23
N CYS A 58 -8.42 -5.53 -4.09
CA CYS A 58 -8.70 -5.35 -5.50
C CYS A 58 -8.71 -6.72 -6.18
N ARG A 59 -9.91 -7.18 -6.53
CA ARG A 59 -10.08 -8.37 -7.35
C ARG A 59 -10.26 -7.96 -8.79
N GLN A 60 -9.63 -8.70 -9.69
CA GLN A 60 -9.87 -8.61 -11.12
C GLN A 60 -10.80 -9.75 -11.49
N ASP A 61 -11.98 -9.39 -11.94
CA ASP A 61 -12.94 -10.30 -12.53
C ASP A 61 -12.98 -10.04 -14.04
N ASP A 62 -12.93 -11.10 -14.83
CA ASP A 62 -12.93 -11.00 -16.30
C ASP A 62 -14.23 -10.37 -16.85
N SER A 63 -15.33 -10.45 -16.10
CA SER A 63 -16.66 -9.98 -16.51
C SER A 63 -16.99 -8.54 -16.11
N VAL A 64 -16.44 -8.04 -15.00
CA VAL A 64 -16.72 -6.67 -14.49
C VAL A 64 -15.47 -5.79 -14.43
N GLY A 65 -14.32 -6.35 -14.79
CA GLY A 65 -13.03 -5.71 -14.62
C GLY A 65 -12.58 -5.77 -13.18
N GLN A 66 -11.83 -4.75 -12.77
CA GLN A 66 -11.13 -4.77 -11.50
C GLN A 66 -11.81 -3.89 -10.46
N ARG A 67 -12.14 -4.45 -9.31
CA ARG A 67 -12.94 -3.78 -8.30
C ARG A 67 -12.44 -4.04 -6.90
N TRP A 68 -12.44 -3.00 -6.08
CA TRP A 68 -12.22 -3.09 -4.65
C TRP A 68 -13.41 -3.79 -4.00
N GLY A 69 -13.18 -4.94 -3.40
CA GLY A 69 -14.10 -5.65 -2.52
C GLY A 69 -13.58 -5.67 -1.08
N TYR A 70 -14.30 -6.40 -0.24
CA TYR A 70 -13.79 -6.84 1.06
C TYR A 70 -13.15 -8.24 0.94
#